data_AF-A0A1A7KI59-F1
#
_entry.id   AF-A0A1A7KI59-F1
#
_cell.length_a   1.000
_cell.length_b   1.000
_cell.length_c   1.000
_cell.angle_alpha   90.00
_cell.angle_beta   90.00
_cell.angle_gamma   90.00
#
_symmetry.space_group_name_H-M   'P 1'
#
loop_
_entity.id
_entity.type
_entity.pdbx_description
1 polymer ?
#
loop_
_entity_poly.entity_id
_entity_poly.type
_entity_poly.pdbx_seq_one_letter_code
_entity_poly.pdbx_strand_id
1 'polypeptide(L)'
;MEKILLVILSIILLNCSNKEQKKEIIANKTITQPINNNFEEISNKSKVKSNETLSIADFTETEFALSLIFFKESEKTFLNINEYYFNVNWDYTIQNESINSNNVLLFKNSTEHIILIPTFSEEFPTFQMIGINKNKEFINYGEYTYSLADFEKLGNTTFDKIKYQIVKQKEGLRIKAFDGQKEILLSDYSKNENNEAHITQSEKNEIILLRNENLKKVVHNISLDLNSDGTKENFEINFNQNTINSFKNPNNKIYFESNSLIVKKEIEENNPHDFISYKYYFQNSNNSIVLSKVDFKKETYIENDDLCNLSYVYLPNKTIHFSEVDFFDKKFLQSLTRDMSLNQAIEIVTKTNQNYNCTSNLSTIELEFLLEKTFLDDNSVNNYNNLAYYLEQNKQYKESCYLLKKITQKYPNRIVAWLNYGDALWMLAEKSYAKNAYQKYTCLMKSQHKDVSKIPQRVYDRVK
;
A
#
# COMPACT_ATOMS: atom_id res chain seq x y z
N MET A 1 5.19 2.68 -48.93
CA MET A 1 4.27 3.63 -48.27
C MET A 1 4.38 3.37 -46.78
N GLU A 2 5.00 4.29 -46.03
CA GLU A 2 5.13 4.16 -44.58
C GLU A 2 3.77 4.39 -43.93
N LYS A 3 3.35 3.45 -43.09
CA LYS A 3 2.13 3.58 -42.28
C LYS A 3 2.48 4.37 -41.03
N ILE A 4 1.74 5.44 -40.79
CA ILE A 4 1.86 6.26 -39.57
C ILE A 4 0.92 5.66 -38.53
N LEU A 5 1.47 5.29 -37.38
CA LEU A 5 0.69 4.84 -36.23
C LEU A 5 0.35 6.06 -35.38
N LEU A 6 -0.95 6.30 -35.19
CA LEU A 6 -1.44 7.35 -34.30
C LEU A 6 -1.74 6.75 -32.92
N VAL A 7 -1.07 7.26 -31.89
CA VAL A 7 -1.34 6.87 -30.51
C VAL A 7 -1.93 8.08 -29.77
N ILE A 8 -3.16 7.92 -29.29
CA ILE A 8 -3.84 8.91 -28.45
C ILE A 8 -3.50 8.57 -26.99
N LEU A 9 -2.67 9.38 -26.34
CA LEU A 9 -2.38 9.26 -24.91
C LEU A 9 -3.48 9.95 -24.11
N SER A 10 -4.28 9.17 -23.41
CA SER A 10 -5.13 9.65 -22.32
C SER A 10 -4.37 9.52 -21.00
N ILE A 11 -4.01 10.63 -20.37
CA ILE A 11 -3.55 10.62 -18.98
C ILE A 11 -4.79 10.57 -18.09
N ILE A 12 -5.06 9.42 -17.47
CA ILE A 12 -6.10 9.29 -16.45
C ILE A 12 -5.54 8.51 -15.25
N LEU A 13 -5.48 9.19 -14.10
CA LEU A 13 -5.76 8.59 -12.80
C LEU A 13 -7.04 9.26 -12.29
N LEU A 14 -8.19 8.65 -12.57
CA LEU A 14 -9.49 9.04 -12.02
C LEU A 14 -10.10 7.81 -11.36
N ASN A 15 -10.44 7.94 -10.08
CA ASN A 15 -11.45 7.12 -9.43
C ASN A 15 -12.60 8.07 -9.06
N CYS A 16 -13.79 7.83 -9.64
CA CYS A 16 -14.93 8.74 -9.57
C CYS A 16 -15.80 8.49 -8.34
N SER A 17 -16.11 9.56 -7.59
CA SER A 17 -17.39 9.81 -6.88
C SER A 17 -17.36 11.25 -6.38
N ASN A 18 -18.36 12.13 -6.51
CA ASN A 18 -19.78 11.95 -6.80
C ASN A 18 -20.39 13.30 -7.26
N LYS A 19 -21.61 13.19 -7.80
CA LYS A 19 -22.53 14.22 -8.28
C LYS A 19 -22.61 15.50 -7.44
N GLU A 20 -22.43 16.65 -8.11
CA GLU A 20 -23.40 17.75 -8.27
C GLU A 20 -22.66 19.06 -8.57
N GLN A 21 -22.58 19.43 -9.85
CA GLN A 21 -22.66 20.84 -10.25
C GLN A 21 -23.03 20.92 -11.74
N LYS A 22 -24.34 21.06 -12.00
CA LYS A 22 -24.83 21.64 -13.25
C LYS A 22 -24.79 23.15 -13.10
N LYS A 23 -23.97 23.83 -13.92
CA LYS A 23 -24.43 24.90 -14.83
C LYS A 23 -23.28 25.41 -15.71
N GLU A 24 -23.50 25.20 -17.02
CA GLU A 24 -23.04 25.95 -18.20
C GLU A 24 -21.55 26.32 -18.30
N ILE A 25 -20.86 25.71 -19.28
CA ILE A 25 -20.41 26.41 -20.49
C ILE A 25 -20.19 25.38 -21.60
N ILE A 26 -20.87 25.61 -22.72
CA ILE A 26 -20.73 24.93 -24.00
C ILE A 26 -19.50 25.51 -24.72
N ALA A 27 -18.57 24.64 -25.14
CA ALA A 27 -17.77 24.81 -26.34
C ALA A 27 -17.19 23.46 -26.79
N ASN A 28 -17.85 22.80 -27.75
CA ASN A 28 -17.29 21.62 -28.44
C ASN A 28 -15.97 22.01 -29.11
N LYS A 29 -14.86 21.37 -28.74
CA LYS A 29 -13.55 21.61 -29.35
C LYS A 29 -13.15 20.43 -30.22
N THR A 30 -13.45 20.50 -31.50
CA THR A 30 -12.98 19.54 -32.51
C THR A 30 -11.51 19.83 -32.83
N ILE A 31 -10.63 18.82 -32.73
CA ILE A 31 -9.23 18.94 -33.16
C ILE A 31 -9.15 18.47 -34.62
N THR A 32 -8.86 19.39 -35.53
CA THR A 32 -8.70 19.12 -36.97
C THR A 32 -7.24 19.23 -37.40
N GLN A 33 -6.77 18.27 -38.19
CA GLN A 33 -5.51 18.36 -38.94
C GLN A 33 -5.75 18.16 -40.44
N PRO A 34 -4.97 18.84 -41.30
CA PRO A 34 -5.03 18.65 -42.75
C PRO A 34 -4.42 17.31 -43.17
N ILE A 35 -5.10 16.57 -44.05
CA ILE A 35 -4.62 15.30 -44.60
C ILE A 35 -3.76 15.56 -45.85
N ASN A 36 -2.51 15.10 -45.86
CA ASN A 36 -1.78 14.89 -47.12
C ASN A 36 -2.18 13.53 -47.72
N ASN A 37 -2.51 13.53 -49.01
CA ASN A 37 -3.35 12.60 -49.78
C ASN A 37 -3.07 11.06 -49.79
N ASN A 38 -2.36 10.45 -48.82
CA ASN A 38 -1.93 9.05 -48.92
C ASN A 38 -2.33 8.16 -47.72
N PHE A 39 -3.61 8.19 -47.30
CA PHE A 39 -4.13 7.29 -46.26
C PHE A 39 -5.19 6.33 -46.85
N GLU A 40 -4.95 5.02 -46.82
CA GLU A 40 -5.96 4.01 -47.12
C GLU A 40 -6.48 3.34 -45.82
N GLU A 41 -7.81 3.40 -45.70
CA GLU A 41 -8.78 2.62 -44.92
C GLU A 41 -8.44 2.19 -43.48
N ILE A 42 -8.98 2.93 -42.50
CA ILE A 42 -9.16 2.48 -41.11
C ILE A 42 -10.47 1.69 -41.04
N SER A 43 -10.39 0.38 -40.84
CA SER A 43 -11.57 -0.46 -40.63
C SER A 43 -12.12 -0.31 -39.21
N ASN A 44 -12.96 0.70 -38.98
CA ASN A 44 -14.12 0.54 -38.11
C ASN A 44 -15.23 1.55 -38.47
N LYS A 45 -16.46 1.04 -38.58
CA LYS A 45 -17.61 1.72 -39.19
C LYS A 45 -18.09 2.94 -38.40
N SER A 46 -17.84 4.13 -38.93
CA SER A 46 -18.81 5.25 -38.90
C SER A 46 -18.52 6.19 -40.08
N LYS A 47 -19.48 6.30 -41.00
CA LYS A 47 -19.39 7.15 -42.18
C LYS A 47 -19.70 8.61 -41.79
N VAL A 48 -18.73 9.50 -41.97
CA VAL A 48 -18.99 10.87 -42.47
C VAL A 48 -17.86 11.25 -43.41
N LYS A 49 -18.22 11.52 -44.68
CA LYS A 49 -17.33 12.10 -45.69
C LYS A 49 -17.65 13.59 -45.77
N SER A 50 -16.69 14.44 -45.45
CA SER A 50 -16.61 15.80 -46.00
C SER A 50 -15.14 16.17 -46.15
N ASN A 51 -14.80 16.80 -47.27
CA ASN A 51 -13.44 16.90 -47.78
C ASN A 51 -12.45 17.62 -46.84
N GLU A 52 -11.20 17.11 -46.83
CA GLU A 52 -9.96 17.71 -46.30
C GLU A 52 -9.64 17.63 -44.79
N THR A 53 -10.45 16.98 -43.96
CA THR A 53 -10.14 16.80 -42.53
C THR A 53 -10.49 15.38 -42.04
N LEU A 54 -9.59 14.76 -41.25
CA LEU A 54 -9.83 13.47 -40.59
C LEU A 54 -10.23 13.75 -39.14
N SER A 55 -11.51 13.56 -38.80
CA SER A 55 -11.96 13.56 -37.41
C SER A 55 -11.68 12.19 -36.79
N ILE A 56 -10.73 12.13 -35.86
CA ILE A 56 -10.23 10.87 -35.29
C ILE A 56 -11.01 10.47 -34.03
N ALA A 57 -11.57 11.44 -33.30
CA ALA A 57 -12.45 11.22 -32.16
C ALA A 57 -13.33 12.46 -31.93
N ASP A 58 -14.56 12.25 -31.46
CA ASP A 58 -15.51 13.30 -31.10
C ASP A 58 -15.81 13.15 -29.60
N PHE A 59 -15.43 14.13 -28.79
CA PHE A 59 -15.56 14.08 -27.34
C PHE A 59 -16.56 15.12 -26.87
N THR A 60 -17.58 14.69 -26.13
CA THR A 60 -18.62 15.59 -25.64
C THR A 60 -18.23 16.32 -24.35
N GLU A 61 -17.29 15.77 -23.57
CA GLU A 61 -16.67 16.38 -22.39
C GLU A 61 -15.28 15.75 -22.17
N THR A 62 -14.21 16.53 -21.97
CA THR A 62 -12.89 15.99 -21.60
C THR A 62 -12.24 16.80 -20.49
N GLU A 63 -11.97 16.17 -19.34
CA GLU A 63 -11.26 16.76 -18.18
C GLU A 63 -9.74 16.43 -18.15
N PHE A 64 -9.13 16.07 -19.27
CA PHE A 64 -7.72 15.66 -19.33
C PHE A 64 -6.94 16.31 -20.49
N ALA A 65 -5.63 16.45 -20.30
CA ALA A 65 -4.71 16.89 -21.35
C ALA A 65 -4.40 15.74 -22.32
N LEU A 66 -4.41 16.04 -23.62
CA LEU A 66 -4.08 15.11 -24.70
C LEU A 66 -2.71 15.49 -25.28
N SER A 67 -1.82 14.51 -25.40
CA SER A 67 -0.59 14.64 -26.18
C SER A 67 -0.63 13.66 -27.35
N LEU A 68 -0.31 14.16 -28.54
CA LEU A 68 -0.28 13.41 -29.79
C LEU A 68 1.18 13.11 -30.14
N ILE A 69 1.51 11.83 -30.30
CA ILE A 69 2.84 11.40 -30.75
C ILE A 69 2.66 10.53 -31.98
N PHE A 70 3.46 10.79 -33.01
CA PHE A 70 3.43 10.11 -34.30
C PHE A 70 4.64 9.18 -34.41
N PHE A 71 4.40 7.95 -34.86
CA PHE A 71 5.45 6.96 -35.11
C PHE A 71 5.32 6.36 -36.52
N LYS A 72 6.44 5.92 -37.07
CA LYS A 72 6.49 5.11 -38.29
C LYS A 72 6.38 3.63 -37.94
N GLU A 73 5.69 2.84 -38.77
CA GLU A 73 5.49 1.41 -38.48
C GLU A 73 6.80 0.57 -38.43
N SER A 74 7.91 1.06 -38.99
CA SER A 74 9.25 0.47 -38.81
C SER A 74 9.77 0.51 -37.37
N GLU A 75 9.29 1.45 -36.55
CA GLU A 75 9.73 1.66 -35.16
C GLU A 75 9.07 0.65 -34.19
N LYS A 76 8.07 -0.10 -34.65
CA LYS A 76 7.24 -1.04 -33.87
C LYS A 76 8.00 -2.26 -33.36
N THR A 77 9.05 -2.69 -34.07
CA THR A 77 9.87 -3.86 -33.72
C THR A 77 10.73 -3.63 -32.47
N PHE A 78 11.05 -2.37 -32.15
CA PHE A 78 11.89 -1.98 -31.02
C PHE A 78 11.09 -1.78 -29.71
N LEU A 79 9.77 -1.62 -29.81
CA LEU A 79 8.86 -1.42 -28.66
C LEU A 79 8.57 -2.72 -27.87
N ASN A 80 8.95 -3.89 -28.40
CA ASN A 80 8.66 -5.19 -27.77
C ASN A 80 9.77 -5.69 -26.83
N ILE A 81 10.70 -4.81 -26.42
CA ILE A 81 11.87 -5.13 -25.59
C ILE A 81 11.59 -4.69 -24.14
N ASN A 82 10.91 -5.56 -23.39
CA ASN A 82 10.37 -5.28 -22.05
C ASN A 82 11.38 -5.39 -20.88
N GLU A 83 12.69 -5.52 -21.09
CA GLU A 83 13.63 -5.81 -19.99
C GLU A 83 14.98 -5.07 -20.07
N TYR A 84 14.99 -3.74 -20.02
CA TYR A 84 16.22 -3.02 -19.66
C TYR A 84 16.31 -2.85 -18.14
N TYR A 85 17.17 -3.66 -17.51
CA TYR A 85 17.48 -3.53 -16.08
C TYR A 85 18.50 -2.41 -15.86
N PHE A 86 18.04 -1.27 -15.33
CA PHE A 86 18.92 -0.20 -14.84
C PHE A 86 19.31 -0.45 -13.39
N ASN A 87 20.61 -0.66 -13.13
CA ASN A 87 21.12 -0.78 -11.77
C ASN A 87 21.75 0.55 -11.35
N VAL A 88 21.18 1.24 -10.36
CA VAL A 88 21.72 2.52 -9.88
C VAL A 88 22.53 2.25 -8.62
N ASN A 89 23.85 2.39 -8.70
CA ASN A 89 24.70 2.33 -7.53
C ASN A 89 24.83 3.78 -7.04
N TRP A 90 23.97 4.21 -6.09
CA TRP A 90 24.04 5.39 -5.18
C TRP A 90 22.68 5.69 -4.52
N ASP A 91 22.64 6.67 -3.60
CA ASP A 91 21.49 7.18 -2.80
C ASP A 91 20.28 7.72 -3.63
N TYR A 92 20.08 7.23 -4.84
CA TYR A 92 18.88 7.46 -5.63
C TYR A 92 17.87 6.36 -5.34
N THR A 93 16.65 6.72 -4.98
CA THR A 93 15.54 5.77 -4.98
C THR A 93 14.96 5.67 -6.38
N ILE A 94 14.87 4.44 -6.89
CA ILE A 94 14.17 4.14 -8.15
C ILE A 94 12.68 4.17 -7.84
N GLN A 95 11.94 5.09 -8.46
CA GLN A 95 10.49 5.00 -8.56
C GLN A 95 10.16 4.51 -9.97
N ASN A 96 9.98 3.20 -10.13
CA ASN A 96 9.44 2.63 -11.36
C ASN A 96 7.93 2.91 -11.40
N GLU A 97 7.54 4.03 -11.98
CA GLU A 97 6.16 4.21 -12.43
C GLU A 97 6.07 3.66 -13.86
N SER A 98 5.63 2.40 -14.00
CA SER A 98 5.31 1.82 -15.30
C SER A 98 4.04 2.50 -15.83
N ILE A 99 4.21 3.62 -16.52
CA ILE A 99 3.13 4.29 -17.22
C ILE A 99 2.92 3.54 -18.53
N ASN A 100 1.75 2.93 -18.68
CA ASN A 100 1.45 1.98 -19.74
C ASN A 100 1.99 2.41 -21.12
N SER A 101 2.86 1.55 -21.63
CA SER A 101 3.50 1.48 -22.95
C SER A 101 4.77 2.27 -23.29
N ASN A 102 5.37 3.10 -22.41
CA ASN A 102 6.68 3.70 -22.71
C ASN A 102 7.63 3.80 -21.48
N ASN A 103 8.83 3.24 -21.61
CA ASN A 103 9.87 3.11 -20.58
C ASN A 103 10.62 4.43 -20.28
N VAL A 104 9.95 5.46 -19.76
CA VAL A 104 10.64 6.64 -19.19
C VAL A 104 11.06 6.32 -17.76
N LEU A 105 12.34 6.51 -17.43
CA LEU A 105 12.87 6.21 -16.10
C LEU A 105 13.12 7.49 -15.31
N LEU A 106 12.52 7.57 -14.13
CA LEU A 106 12.70 8.69 -13.20
C LEU A 106 13.59 8.26 -12.03
N PHE A 107 14.67 9.00 -11.82
CA PHE A 107 15.58 8.82 -10.69
C PHE A 107 15.53 10.04 -9.78
N LYS A 108 15.48 9.82 -8.47
CA LYS A 108 15.40 10.91 -7.49
C LYS A 108 16.44 10.72 -6.39
N ASN A 109 17.18 11.78 -6.07
CA ASN A 109 17.94 11.87 -4.82
C ASN A 109 17.56 13.12 -4.02
N SER A 110 18.30 13.40 -2.94
CA SER A 110 18.07 14.54 -2.05
C SER A 110 18.29 15.92 -2.70
N THR A 111 18.95 15.98 -3.86
CA THR A 111 19.37 17.24 -4.49
C THR A 111 18.88 17.45 -5.93
N GLU A 112 18.51 16.39 -6.63
CA GLU A 112 18.23 16.39 -8.07
C GLU A 112 17.19 15.32 -8.47
N HIS A 113 16.43 15.62 -9.52
CA HIS A 113 15.61 14.63 -10.24
C HIS A 113 16.21 14.43 -11.62
N ILE A 114 16.36 13.18 -12.05
CA ILE A 114 16.92 12.82 -13.36
C ILE A 114 15.86 12.06 -14.13
N ILE A 115 15.63 12.47 -15.36
CA ILE A 115 14.73 11.82 -16.31
C ILE A 115 15.61 11.20 -17.39
N LEU A 116 15.41 9.91 -17.63
CA LEU A 116 16.02 9.18 -18.73
C LEU A 116 14.94 8.83 -19.74
N ILE A 117 15.10 9.37 -20.95
CA ILE A 117 14.17 9.19 -22.06
C ILE A 117 14.87 8.31 -23.10
N PRO A 118 14.40 7.10 -23.37
CA PRO A 118 14.90 6.33 -24.50
C PRO A 118 14.50 7.06 -25.80
N THR A 119 15.47 7.60 -26.51
CA THR A 119 15.31 8.15 -27.85
C THR A 119 15.72 7.01 -28.80
N PHE A 120 14.79 6.39 -29.50
CA PHE A 120 15.16 5.25 -30.36
C PHE A 120 15.81 5.78 -31.64
N SER A 121 17.04 5.37 -31.92
CA SER A 121 17.61 5.46 -33.27
C SER A 121 17.39 4.13 -33.99
N GLU A 122 17.26 4.14 -35.32
CA GLU A 122 16.95 2.94 -36.13
C GLU A 122 17.98 1.80 -35.98
N GLU A 123 19.18 2.10 -35.46
CA GLU A 123 20.29 1.14 -35.39
C GLU A 123 20.74 0.83 -33.96
N PHE A 124 20.57 1.76 -33.00
CA PHE A 124 21.15 1.64 -31.66
C PHE A 124 20.31 2.27 -30.54
N PRO A 125 20.25 1.64 -29.35
CA PRO A 125 19.64 2.24 -28.16
C PRO A 125 20.28 3.59 -27.86
N THR A 126 19.46 4.65 -27.82
CA THR A 126 19.89 5.99 -27.44
C THR A 126 19.06 6.49 -26.26
N PHE A 127 19.70 7.25 -25.38
CA PHE A 127 19.10 7.77 -24.16
C PHE A 127 19.39 9.24 -24.03
N GLN A 128 18.34 10.06 -23.94
CA GLN A 128 18.47 11.44 -23.52
C GLN A 128 18.36 11.51 -21.99
N MET A 129 19.34 12.15 -21.33
CA MET A 129 19.36 12.30 -19.88
C MET A 129 19.24 13.77 -19.49
N ILE A 130 18.23 14.09 -18.69
CA ILE A 130 17.93 15.46 -18.26
C ILE A 130 17.83 15.49 -16.73
N GLY A 131 18.52 16.44 -16.11
CA GLY A 131 18.48 16.73 -14.68
C GLY A 131 17.69 17.98 -14.34
N ILE A 132 17.12 18.01 -13.14
CA ILE A 132 16.56 19.20 -12.51
C ILE A 132 17.16 19.30 -11.11
N ASN A 133 17.93 20.36 -10.86
CA ASN A 133 18.58 20.56 -9.56
C ASN A 133 17.61 21.13 -8.50
N LYS A 134 18.07 21.20 -7.24
CA LYS A 134 17.31 21.79 -6.12
C LYS A 134 16.88 23.24 -6.34
N ASN A 135 17.63 23.99 -7.15
CA ASN A 135 17.34 25.37 -7.53
C ASN A 135 16.36 25.48 -8.72
N LYS A 136 15.86 24.34 -9.22
CA LYS A 136 14.95 24.23 -10.38
C LYS A 136 15.59 24.61 -11.71
N GLU A 137 16.91 24.54 -11.81
CA GLU A 137 17.63 24.73 -13.06
C GLU A 137 17.72 23.40 -13.80
N PHE A 138 17.54 23.48 -15.12
CA PHE A 138 17.68 22.34 -16.02
C PHE A 138 19.16 22.06 -16.26
N ILE A 139 19.54 20.79 -16.13
CA ILE A 139 20.86 20.30 -16.46
C ILE A 139 20.68 19.31 -17.61
N ASN A 140 21.13 19.67 -18.82
CA ASN A 140 21.20 18.69 -19.90
C ASN A 140 22.43 17.82 -19.67
N TYR A 141 22.23 16.54 -19.34
CA TYR A 141 23.33 15.61 -19.19
C TYR A 141 23.78 14.99 -20.52
N GLY A 142 23.08 15.28 -21.61
CA GLY A 142 23.43 14.83 -22.95
C GLY A 142 22.61 13.64 -23.44
N GLU A 143 22.90 13.26 -24.67
CA GLU A 143 22.35 12.09 -25.34
C GLU A 143 23.43 11.00 -25.44
N TYR A 144 23.08 9.76 -25.07
CA TYR A 144 24.00 8.64 -24.97
C TYR A 144 23.54 7.51 -25.89
N THR A 145 24.35 7.16 -26.87
CA THR A 145 24.05 6.07 -27.81
C THR A 145 24.97 4.89 -27.56
N TYR A 146 24.41 3.69 -27.56
CA TYR A 146 25.18 2.46 -27.58
C TYR A 146 25.59 2.11 -29.02
N SER A 147 26.74 2.60 -29.48
CA SER A 147 27.16 2.51 -30.89
C SER A 147 27.65 1.12 -31.32
N LEU A 148 27.84 0.91 -32.63
CA LEU A 148 28.50 -0.31 -33.14
C LEU A 148 29.91 -0.50 -32.55
N ALA A 149 30.66 0.58 -32.39
CA ALA A 149 31.99 0.55 -31.80
C ALA A 149 31.95 0.12 -30.32
N ASP A 150 30.84 0.40 -29.62
CA ASP A 150 30.60 -0.02 -28.25
C ASP A 150 30.18 -1.50 -28.19
N PHE A 151 29.40 -1.96 -29.17
CA PHE A 151 29.09 -3.38 -29.38
C PHE A 151 30.32 -4.25 -29.59
N GLU A 152 31.26 -3.81 -30.42
CA GLU A 152 32.52 -4.53 -30.65
C GLU A 152 33.38 -4.66 -29.37
N LYS A 153 33.31 -3.68 -28.46
CA LYS A 153 34.06 -3.70 -27.19
C LYS A 153 33.47 -4.65 -26.15
N LEU A 154 32.13 -4.74 -26.06
CA LEU A 154 31.46 -5.69 -25.15
C LEU A 154 31.53 -7.13 -25.66
N GLY A 155 31.78 -7.33 -26.96
CA GLY A 155 32.15 -8.63 -27.54
C GLY A 155 30.96 -9.55 -27.76
N ASN A 156 30.35 -9.46 -28.95
CA ASN A 156 29.30 -10.35 -29.49
C ASN A 156 28.16 -10.78 -28.54
N THR A 157 27.95 -10.06 -27.44
CA THR A 157 26.77 -10.22 -26.58
C THR A 157 25.55 -9.66 -27.30
N THR A 158 24.44 -10.38 -27.29
CA THR A 158 23.18 -9.95 -27.91
C THR A 158 22.58 -8.76 -27.15
N PHE A 159 21.95 -7.81 -27.86
CA PHE A 159 21.46 -6.53 -27.29
C PHE A 159 20.49 -6.72 -26.10
N ASP A 160 19.69 -7.78 -26.10
CA ASP A 160 18.76 -8.16 -25.04
C ASP A 160 19.42 -8.50 -23.70
N LYS A 161 20.73 -8.80 -23.71
CA LYS A 161 21.50 -9.14 -22.50
C LYS A 161 22.27 -7.96 -21.93
N ILE A 162 22.27 -6.83 -22.64
CA ILE A 162 22.99 -5.62 -22.22
C ILE A 162 22.17 -4.89 -21.19
N LYS A 163 22.81 -4.61 -20.06
CA LYS A 163 22.22 -3.82 -18.97
C LYS A 163 22.88 -2.45 -18.92
N TYR A 164 22.12 -1.46 -18.47
CA TYR A 164 22.59 -0.09 -18.42
C TYR A 164 22.67 0.40 -16.97
N GLN A 165 23.58 1.33 -16.70
CA GLN A 165 23.78 1.88 -15.37
C GLN A 165 24.15 3.35 -15.46
N ILE A 166 23.46 4.21 -14.71
CA ILE A 166 23.86 5.62 -14.55
C ILE A 166 25.03 5.66 -13.56
N VAL A 167 26.12 6.33 -13.96
CA VAL A 167 27.29 6.56 -13.12
C VAL A 167 27.66 8.05 -13.13
N LYS A 168 28.20 8.57 -12.03
CA LYS A 168 28.80 9.91 -12.04
C LYS A 168 30.29 9.81 -12.30
N GLN A 169 30.75 10.64 -13.22
CA GLN A 169 32.13 10.93 -13.50
C GLN A 169 32.48 12.33 -13.01
N LYS A 170 33.77 12.69 -13.06
CA LYS A 170 34.23 14.05 -12.73
C LYS A 170 33.50 15.13 -13.56
N GLU A 171 33.06 14.79 -14.77
CA GLU A 171 32.41 15.70 -15.73
C GLU A 171 30.88 15.72 -15.64
N GLY A 172 30.25 14.87 -14.82
CA GLY A 172 28.79 14.76 -14.74
C GLY A 172 28.29 13.32 -14.72
N LEU A 173 26.97 13.15 -14.79
CA LEU A 173 26.36 11.84 -14.92
C LEU A 173 26.55 11.31 -16.34
N ARG A 174 26.76 9.99 -16.46
CA ARG A 174 27.02 9.24 -17.70
C ARG A 174 26.28 7.91 -17.63
N ILE A 175 26.14 7.23 -18.77
CA ILE A 175 25.58 5.88 -18.84
C ILE A 175 26.68 4.88 -19.14
N LYS A 176 26.73 3.78 -18.39
CA LYS A 176 27.51 2.58 -18.69
C LYS A 176 26.60 1.49 -19.27
N ALA A 177 27.14 0.70 -20.19
CA ALA A 177 26.58 -0.57 -20.62
C ALA A 177 27.43 -1.72 -20.09
N PHE A 178 26.81 -2.81 -19.63
CA PHE A 178 27.50 -4.00 -19.15
C PHE A 178 26.76 -5.28 -19.54
N ASP A 179 27.51 -6.33 -19.86
CA ASP A 179 26.97 -7.66 -20.24
C ASP A 179 27.11 -8.72 -19.13
N GLY A 180 27.67 -8.34 -17.99
CA GLY A 180 27.96 -9.21 -16.86
C GLY A 180 29.42 -9.65 -16.74
N GLN A 181 30.24 -9.44 -17.77
CA GLN A 181 31.70 -9.69 -17.73
C GLN A 181 32.52 -8.43 -18.04
N LYS A 182 32.03 -7.59 -18.96
CA LYS A 182 32.66 -6.35 -19.39
C LYS A 182 31.70 -5.18 -19.17
N GLU A 183 32.28 -4.01 -18.91
CA GLU A 183 31.56 -2.74 -18.84
C GLU A 183 32.24 -1.72 -19.73
N ILE A 184 31.44 -0.86 -20.36
CA ILE A 184 31.91 0.29 -21.12
C ILE A 184 31.08 1.53 -20.79
N LEU A 185 31.70 2.69 -20.90
CA LEU A 185 31.01 3.96 -20.81
C LEU A 185 30.48 4.35 -22.19
N LEU A 186 29.19 4.66 -22.30
CA LEU A 186 28.60 5.13 -23.56
C LEU A 186 29.18 6.49 -23.93
N SER A 187 29.44 6.69 -25.23
CA SER A 187 29.84 7.99 -25.76
C SER A 187 28.67 8.97 -25.75
N ASP A 188 28.95 10.23 -25.40
CA ASP A 188 28.03 11.35 -25.68
C ASP A 188 27.84 11.43 -27.21
N TYR A 189 26.62 11.18 -27.67
CA TYR A 189 26.24 11.30 -29.08
C TYR A 189 26.27 12.77 -29.53
N SER A 190 26.04 13.71 -28.61
CA SER A 190 26.00 15.14 -28.89
C SER A 190 27.18 15.90 -28.26
N LYS A 191 28.35 15.80 -28.88
CA LYS A 191 29.31 16.93 -28.99
C LYS A 191 29.44 17.40 -30.45
N ASN A 192 28.37 17.27 -31.24
CA ASN A 192 28.21 18.10 -32.43
C ASN A 192 27.71 19.47 -31.98
N GLU A 193 28.55 20.49 -32.13
CA GLU A 193 28.38 21.87 -31.67
C GLU A 193 27.13 22.62 -32.21
N ASN A 194 26.16 21.95 -32.84
CA ASN A 194 25.01 22.61 -33.47
C ASN A 194 23.63 21.99 -33.22
N ASN A 195 23.48 20.97 -32.38
CA ASN A 195 22.16 20.47 -31.99
C ASN A 195 22.08 20.33 -30.46
N GLU A 196 21.95 21.45 -29.76
CA GLU A 196 21.30 21.43 -28.45
C GLU A 196 19.85 21.01 -28.68
N ALA A 197 19.45 19.87 -28.14
CA ALA A 197 18.04 19.56 -27.94
C ALA A 197 17.46 20.62 -26.99
N HIS A 198 17.02 21.74 -27.55
CA HIS A 198 16.41 22.84 -26.82
C HIS A 198 15.02 22.38 -26.37
N ILE A 199 14.91 21.94 -25.12
CA ILE A 199 13.65 22.05 -24.39
C ILE A 199 13.30 23.54 -24.41
N THR A 200 12.27 23.88 -25.17
CA THR A 200 11.84 25.26 -25.35
C THR A 200 11.38 25.85 -24.02
N GLN A 201 11.47 27.17 -23.87
CA GLN A 201 10.96 27.82 -22.67
C GLN A 201 9.46 27.54 -22.43
N SER A 202 8.71 27.26 -23.50
CA SER A 202 7.31 26.84 -23.43
C SER A 202 7.14 25.49 -22.74
N GLU A 203 7.90 24.48 -23.15
CA GLU A 203 7.88 23.14 -22.54
C GLU A 203 8.36 23.18 -21.08
N LYS A 204 9.36 24.01 -20.77
CA LYS A 204 9.79 24.26 -19.38
C LYS A 204 8.66 24.85 -18.54
N ASN A 205 7.93 25.82 -19.08
CA ASN A 205 6.82 26.46 -18.38
C ASN A 205 5.64 25.50 -18.19
N GLU A 206 5.37 24.63 -19.17
CA GLU A 206 4.30 23.63 -19.11
C GLU A 206 4.58 22.56 -18.04
N ILE A 207 5.83 22.07 -17.94
CA ILE A 207 6.26 21.15 -16.87
C ILE A 207 6.17 21.81 -15.49
N ILE A 208 6.54 23.10 -15.37
CA ILE A 208 6.42 23.85 -14.12
C ILE A 208 4.94 24.04 -13.72
N LEU A 209 4.06 24.31 -14.68
CA LEU A 209 2.61 24.40 -14.48
C LEU A 209 2.03 23.06 -13.99
N LEU A 210 2.34 21.96 -14.68
CA LEU A 210 1.92 20.61 -14.31
C LEU A 210 2.39 20.22 -12.89
N ARG A 211 3.61 20.62 -12.50
CA ARG A 211 4.14 20.39 -11.15
C ARG A 211 3.44 21.25 -10.09
N ASN A 212 3.15 22.52 -10.37
CA ASN A 212 2.46 23.40 -9.44
C ASN A 212 0.99 23.00 -9.23
N GLU A 213 0.32 22.49 -10.27
CA GLU A 213 -1.00 21.88 -10.13
C GLU A 213 -0.97 20.58 -9.32
N ASN A 214 0.08 19.74 -9.48
CA ASN A 214 0.28 18.56 -8.64
C ASN A 214 0.63 18.88 -7.17
N LEU A 215 1.35 19.97 -6.91
CA LEU A 215 1.62 20.44 -5.54
C LEU A 215 0.36 20.95 -4.83
N LYS A 216 -0.57 21.57 -5.56
CA LYS A 216 -1.89 21.95 -5.03
C LYS A 216 -2.78 20.74 -4.72
N LYS A 217 -2.63 19.62 -5.45
CA LYS A 217 -3.47 18.42 -5.28
C LYS A 217 -3.19 17.61 -4.01
N VAL A 218 -1.99 17.71 -3.42
CA VAL A 218 -1.62 16.96 -2.18
C VAL A 218 -2.02 17.70 -0.90
N VAL A 219 -2.70 18.84 -1.03
CA VAL A 219 -3.27 19.59 0.08
C VAL A 219 -4.70 19.10 0.32
N HIS A 220 -4.94 18.53 1.49
CA HIS A 220 -6.23 18.01 1.91
C HIS A 220 -6.85 18.88 2.98
N ASN A 221 -8.12 19.24 2.82
CA ASN A 221 -8.88 19.91 3.87
C ASN A 221 -9.70 18.88 4.64
N ILE A 222 -9.40 18.71 5.92
CA ILE A 222 -10.12 17.80 6.83
C ILE A 222 -10.82 18.60 7.93
N SER A 223 -11.92 18.05 8.46
CA SER A 223 -12.70 18.66 9.53
C SER A 223 -12.90 17.65 10.65
N LEU A 224 -12.40 17.95 11.85
CA LEU A 224 -12.35 17.02 12.99
C LEU A 224 -12.89 17.64 14.27
N ASP A 225 -13.66 16.86 15.02
CA ASP A 225 -14.00 17.17 16.40
C ASP A 225 -13.01 16.45 17.34
N LEU A 226 -11.95 17.16 17.71
CA LEU A 226 -10.86 16.64 18.55
C LEU A 226 -11.22 16.53 20.04
N ASN A 227 -12.32 17.16 20.47
CA ASN A 227 -12.73 17.22 21.87
C ASN A 227 -14.01 16.41 22.13
N SER A 228 -14.65 15.90 21.08
CA SER A 228 -15.94 15.21 21.15
C SER A 228 -17.04 16.11 21.74
N ASP A 229 -16.94 17.43 21.51
CA ASP A 229 -17.90 18.45 22.00
C ASP A 229 -18.91 18.89 20.92
N GLY A 230 -18.82 18.29 19.72
CA GLY A 230 -19.62 18.60 18.55
C GLY A 230 -19.03 19.70 17.66
N THR A 231 -17.96 20.39 18.10
CA THR A 231 -17.31 21.44 17.32
C THR A 231 -16.20 20.87 16.46
N LYS A 232 -16.27 21.14 15.15
CA LYS A 232 -15.24 20.69 14.21
C LYS A 232 -14.24 21.80 13.91
N GLU A 233 -12.97 21.46 13.97
CA GLU A 233 -11.85 22.29 13.53
C GLU A 233 -11.42 21.87 12.12
N ASN A 234 -11.12 22.83 11.26
CA ASN A 234 -10.66 22.59 9.90
C ASN A 234 -9.13 22.62 9.86
N PHE A 235 -8.53 21.63 9.20
CA PHE A 235 -7.09 21.50 9.02
C PHE A 235 -6.79 21.36 7.54
N GLU A 236 -5.76 22.07 7.09
CA GLU A 236 -5.18 21.92 5.77
C GLU A 236 -3.89 21.09 5.90
N ILE A 237 -3.87 19.93 5.26
CA ILE A 237 -2.84 18.89 5.42
C ILE A 237 -2.07 18.72 4.13
N ASN A 238 -0.75 18.90 4.15
CA ASN A 238 0.11 18.66 2.99
C ASN A 238 1.06 17.49 3.27
N PHE A 239 0.76 16.32 2.70
CA PHE A 239 1.57 15.10 2.87
C PHE A 239 2.95 15.18 2.21
N ASN A 240 3.15 16.01 1.19
CA ASN A 240 4.48 16.15 0.55
C ASN A 240 5.45 16.96 1.40
N GLN A 241 4.91 17.91 2.16
CA GLN A 241 5.68 18.81 3.02
C GLN A 241 5.63 18.39 4.49
N ASN A 242 4.80 17.41 4.85
CA ASN A 242 4.47 17.04 6.23
C ASN A 242 4.04 18.26 7.07
N THR A 243 3.27 19.17 6.46
CA THR A 243 2.78 20.39 7.12
C THR A 243 1.28 20.33 7.40
N ILE A 244 0.89 20.95 8.50
CA ILE A 244 -0.49 21.06 8.98
C ILE A 244 -0.74 22.53 9.25
N ASN A 245 -1.65 23.14 8.48
CA ASN A 245 -2.07 24.51 8.71
C ASN A 245 -3.42 24.49 9.46
N SER A 246 -3.44 25.06 10.66
CA SER A 246 -4.64 25.22 11.49
C SER A 246 -4.49 26.39 12.46
N PHE A 247 -5.60 27.06 12.77
CA PHE A 247 -5.65 28.11 13.80
C PHE A 247 -5.62 27.57 15.23
N LYS A 248 -5.94 26.28 15.43
CA LYS A 248 -5.97 25.59 16.72
C LYS A 248 -5.55 24.13 16.54
N ASN A 249 -4.40 23.77 17.09
CA ASN A 249 -3.98 22.37 17.27
C ASN A 249 -3.46 22.20 18.70
N PRO A 250 -4.35 22.30 19.70
CA PRO A 250 -3.93 22.24 21.09
C PRO A 250 -3.23 20.90 21.35
N ASN A 251 -2.08 20.95 22.02
CA ASN A 251 -1.31 19.80 22.50
C ASN A 251 -0.83 18.80 21.43
N ASN A 252 -0.62 19.24 20.18
CA ASN A 252 -0.16 18.36 19.08
C ASN A 252 -1.01 17.09 18.94
N LYS A 253 -2.35 17.23 19.00
CA LYS A 253 -3.28 16.11 18.76
C LYS A 253 -3.22 15.62 17.32
N ILE A 254 -2.83 16.48 16.38
CA ILE A 254 -2.58 16.11 14.98
C ILE A 254 -1.15 16.48 14.61
N TYR A 255 -0.38 15.53 14.08
CA TYR A 255 1.02 15.76 13.69
C TYR A 255 1.46 14.75 12.63
N PHE A 256 2.59 15.01 11.98
CA PHE A 256 3.23 14.03 11.11
C PHE A 256 4.32 13.27 11.85
N GLU A 257 4.39 11.96 11.62
CA GLU A 257 5.50 11.10 12.03
C GLU A 257 5.79 10.13 10.88
N SER A 258 7.04 10.09 10.41
CA SER A 258 7.47 9.20 9.32
C SER A 258 6.54 9.22 8.08
N ASN A 259 6.15 10.41 7.62
CA ASN A 259 5.20 10.66 6.51
C ASN A 259 3.76 10.17 6.73
N SER A 260 3.42 9.71 7.94
CA SER A 260 2.03 9.40 8.31
C SER A 260 1.43 10.57 9.07
N LEU A 261 0.22 10.96 8.70
CA LEU A 261 -0.58 11.90 9.48
C LEU A 261 -1.15 11.14 10.68
N ILE A 262 -0.88 11.60 11.89
CA ILE A 262 -1.35 11.00 13.13
C ILE A 262 -2.45 11.86 13.73
N VAL A 263 -3.57 11.23 14.09
CA VAL A 263 -4.60 11.81 14.95
C VAL A 263 -4.56 11.08 16.29
N LYS A 264 -4.28 11.81 17.36
CA LYS A 264 -4.02 11.31 18.71
C LYS A 264 -5.09 11.77 19.70
N LYS A 265 -5.56 10.87 20.57
CA LYS A 265 -6.33 11.21 21.77
C LYS A 265 -5.80 10.44 22.96
N GLU A 266 -5.64 11.17 24.05
CA GLU A 266 -5.28 10.64 25.36
C GLU A 266 -6.36 11.04 26.36
N ILE A 267 -6.71 10.08 27.21
CA ILE A 267 -7.63 10.25 28.32
C ILE A 267 -6.87 9.73 29.54
N GLU A 268 -6.74 10.54 30.58
CA GLU A 268 -6.03 10.18 31.80
C GLU A 268 -6.90 10.59 32.99
N GLU A 269 -7.28 9.61 33.81
CA GLU A 269 -7.90 9.80 35.12
C GLU A 269 -6.87 9.43 36.18
N ASN A 270 -6.69 10.25 37.23
CA ASN A 270 -5.58 10.08 38.18
C ASN A 270 -5.95 9.24 39.43
N ASN A 271 -7.20 8.81 39.59
CA ASN A 271 -7.62 8.07 40.79
C ASN A 271 -8.82 7.13 40.53
N PRO A 272 -8.59 5.83 40.26
CA PRO A 272 -7.30 5.19 40.01
C PRO A 272 -6.64 5.74 38.75
N HIS A 273 -5.31 5.59 38.59
CA HIS A 273 -4.67 6.01 37.34
C HIS A 273 -5.22 5.14 36.21
N ASP A 274 -6.00 5.71 35.28
CA ASP A 274 -6.49 5.05 34.06
C ASP A 274 -6.12 5.91 32.86
N PHE A 275 -5.18 5.41 32.07
CA PHE A 275 -4.67 6.07 30.88
C PHE A 275 -5.09 5.29 29.64
N ILE A 276 -5.72 5.97 28.69
CA ILE A 276 -6.12 5.42 27.40
C ILE A 276 -5.58 6.31 26.30
N SER A 277 -4.83 5.71 25.36
CA SER A 277 -4.25 6.40 24.21
C SER A 277 -4.71 5.73 22.92
N TYR A 278 -5.16 6.55 21.97
CA TYR A 278 -5.44 6.16 20.59
C TYR A 278 -4.55 7.00 19.66
N LYS A 279 -3.87 6.34 18.72
CA LYS A 279 -3.16 7.00 17.61
C LYS A 279 -3.61 6.42 16.29
N TYR A 280 -4.34 7.19 15.51
CA TYR A 280 -4.78 6.82 14.17
C TYR A 280 -3.74 7.29 13.17
N TYR A 281 -3.20 6.39 12.37
CA TYR A 281 -2.20 6.68 11.36
C TYR A 281 -2.87 6.72 10.00
N PHE A 282 -2.63 7.79 9.27
CA PHE A 282 -3.19 8.00 7.95
C PHE A 282 -2.09 8.21 6.93
N GLN A 283 -2.34 7.73 5.72
CA GLN A 283 -1.45 7.88 4.57
C GLN A 283 -2.21 8.49 3.41
N ASN A 284 -1.49 9.21 2.55
CA ASN A 284 -2.03 9.67 1.28
C ASN A 284 -1.92 8.53 0.26
N SER A 285 -3.05 8.04 -0.22
CA SER A 285 -3.15 7.03 -1.28
C SER A 285 -4.11 7.52 -2.34
N ASN A 286 -3.63 7.64 -3.58
CA ASN A 286 -4.42 8.09 -4.74
C ASN A 286 -5.21 9.38 -4.49
N ASN A 287 -4.55 10.39 -3.91
CA ASN A 287 -5.18 11.67 -3.57
C ASN A 287 -6.35 11.55 -2.57
N SER A 288 -6.31 10.53 -1.71
CA SER A 288 -7.24 10.35 -0.61
C SER A 288 -6.47 10.00 0.66
N ILE A 289 -6.98 10.48 1.80
CA ILE A 289 -6.43 10.13 3.10
C ILE A 289 -7.07 8.82 3.55
N VAL A 290 -6.26 7.79 3.76
CA VAL A 290 -6.72 6.46 4.18
C VAL A 290 -6.09 6.05 5.49
N LEU A 291 -6.87 5.36 6.33
CA LEU A 291 -6.39 4.81 7.59
C LEU A 291 -5.43 3.64 7.30
N SER A 292 -4.22 3.69 7.84
CA SER A 292 -3.24 2.60 7.73
C SER A 292 -3.25 1.69 8.96
N LYS A 293 -3.33 2.27 10.16
CA LYS A 293 -3.43 1.52 11.43
C LYS A 293 -3.95 2.41 12.56
N VAL A 294 -4.34 1.78 13.68
CA VAL A 294 -4.61 2.47 14.95
C VAL A 294 -3.78 1.83 16.05
N ASP A 295 -2.87 2.56 16.68
CA ASP A 295 -2.23 2.08 17.90
C ASP A 295 -3.13 2.41 19.09
N PHE A 296 -3.40 1.41 19.92
CA PHE A 296 -4.14 1.55 21.17
C PHE A 296 -3.24 1.20 22.34
N LYS A 297 -3.39 1.96 23.43
CA LYS A 297 -2.77 1.67 24.72
C LYS A 297 -3.79 1.91 25.84
N LYS A 298 -3.87 0.98 26.78
CA LYS A 298 -4.57 1.16 28.06
C LYS A 298 -3.66 0.77 29.21
N GLU A 299 -3.57 1.64 30.20
CA GLU A 299 -2.75 1.46 31.39
C GLU A 299 -3.57 1.80 32.63
N THR A 300 -3.69 0.87 33.56
CA THR A 300 -4.40 1.09 34.83
C THR A 300 -3.50 0.68 36.00
N TYR A 301 -3.29 1.59 36.95
CA TYR A 301 -2.41 1.41 38.11
C TYR A 301 -3.08 1.87 39.41
N ILE A 302 -2.88 1.14 40.51
CA ILE A 302 -3.27 1.57 41.87
C ILE A 302 -2.08 1.41 42.79
N GLU A 303 -1.64 2.50 43.45
CA GLU A 303 -0.66 2.46 44.55
C GLU A 303 0.60 1.59 44.28
N ASN A 304 1.04 1.53 43.01
CA ASN A 304 2.15 0.76 42.43
C ASN A 304 1.87 -0.66 41.91
N ASP A 305 0.62 -1.14 41.94
CA ASP A 305 0.23 -2.39 41.27
C ASP A 305 -0.24 -2.12 39.84
N ASP A 306 0.46 -2.73 38.87
CA ASP A 306 0.07 -2.75 37.46
C ASP A 306 -1.15 -3.64 37.25
N LEU A 307 -2.34 -3.03 37.24
CA LEU A 307 -3.61 -3.73 37.09
C LEU A 307 -3.91 -4.08 35.64
N CYS A 308 -3.45 -3.23 34.71
CA CYS A 308 -3.77 -3.31 33.30
C CYS A 308 -2.65 -2.66 32.49
N ASN A 309 -2.06 -3.40 31.54
CA ASN A 309 -1.20 -2.81 30.52
C ASN A 309 -1.49 -3.51 29.18
N LEU A 310 -2.34 -2.89 28.37
CA LEU A 310 -2.74 -3.41 27.08
C LEU A 310 -2.19 -2.52 25.98
N SER A 311 -1.48 -3.10 25.02
CA SER A 311 -1.08 -2.41 23.80
C SER A 311 -1.28 -3.30 22.59
N TYR A 312 -2.01 -2.78 21.60
CA TYR A 312 -2.29 -3.48 20.35
C TYR A 312 -2.38 -2.51 19.17
N VAL A 313 -2.08 -3.04 17.99
CA VAL A 313 -2.23 -2.34 16.71
C VAL A 313 -3.48 -2.85 16.04
N TYR A 314 -4.42 -1.98 15.70
CA TYR A 314 -5.53 -2.33 14.82
C TYR A 314 -5.15 -2.06 13.36
N LEU A 315 -5.45 -3.03 12.51
CA LEU A 315 -5.29 -2.95 11.08
C LEU A 315 -6.66 -2.94 10.39
N PRO A 316 -6.84 -2.09 9.38
CA PRO A 316 -8.05 -2.09 8.58
C PRO A 316 -8.12 -3.34 7.70
N ASN A 317 -9.30 -3.97 7.61
CA ASN A 317 -9.53 -5.16 6.77
C ASN A 317 -9.92 -4.81 5.31
N LYS A 318 -10.09 -3.53 5.03
CA LYS A 318 -10.38 -2.94 3.71
C LYS A 318 -9.82 -1.52 3.69
N THR A 319 -9.78 -0.87 2.53
CA THR A 319 -9.50 0.57 2.49
C THR A 319 -10.57 1.34 3.27
N ILE A 320 -10.16 2.16 4.23
CA ILE A 320 -11.03 3.03 5.01
C ILE A 320 -10.55 4.46 4.78
N HIS A 321 -11.39 5.27 4.14
CA HIS A 321 -11.12 6.68 3.93
C HIS A 321 -11.29 7.45 5.24
N PHE A 322 -10.57 8.56 5.38
CA PHE A 322 -10.60 9.42 6.57
C PHE A 322 -12.03 9.82 6.98
N SER A 323 -12.89 10.10 6.01
CA SER A 323 -14.29 10.48 6.24
C SER A 323 -15.16 9.34 6.79
N GLU A 324 -14.72 8.09 6.67
CA GLU A 324 -15.40 6.90 7.19
C GLU A 324 -14.94 6.52 8.61
N VAL A 325 -13.89 7.17 9.13
CA VAL A 325 -13.38 6.89 10.47
C VAL A 325 -14.29 7.52 11.51
N ASP A 326 -14.93 6.67 12.31
CA ASP A 326 -15.61 7.09 13.53
C ASP A 326 -14.61 7.09 14.68
N PHE A 327 -13.99 8.25 14.90
CA PHE A 327 -12.89 8.39 15.84
C PHE A 327 -13.35 8.07 17.26
N PHE A 328 -12.60 7.18 17.92
CA PHE A 328 -12.79 6.79 19.32
C PHE A 328 -14.09 6.02 19.58
N ASP A 329 -14.82 5.62 18.52
CA ASP A 329 -15.96 4.73 18.66
C ASP A 329 -15.53 3.28 18.85
N LYS A 330 -16.13 2.62 19.85
CA LYS A 330 -15.80 1.24 20.21
C LYS A 330 -16.23 0.26 19.13
N LYS A 331 -17.37 0.50 18.45
CA LYS A 331 -17.85 -0.40 17.39
C LYS A 331 -16.98 -0.28 16.15
N PHE A 332 -16.51 0.92 15.82
CA PHE A 332 -15.54 1.14 14.76
C PHE A 332 -14.25 0.35 15.02
N LEU A 333 -13.65 0.47 16.21
CA LEU A 333 -12.45 -0.30 16.54
C LEU A 333 -12.68 -1.82 16.50
N GLN A 334 -13.86 -2.28 16.91
CA GLN A 334 -14.24 -3.70 16.80
C GLN A 334 -14.43 -4.19 15.36
N SER A 335 -14.60 -3.27 14.40
CA SER A 335 -14.65 -3.61 12.97
C SER A 335 -13.26 -3.80 12.35
N LEU A 336 -12.21 -3.31 13.04
CA LEU A 336 -10.82 -3.49 12.65
C LEU A 336 -10.27 -4.82 13.21
N THR A 337 -9.18 -5.30 12.64
CA THR A 337 -8.51 -6.52 13.12
C THR A 337 -7.33 -6.14 14.00
N ARG A 338 -7.23 -6.68 15.21
CA ARG A 338 -6.03 -6.45 16.04
C ARG A 338 -4.89 -7.35 15.56
N ASP A 339 -3.78 -6.73 15.22
CA ASP A 339 -2.50 -7.40 15.08
C ASP A 339 -1.88 -7.61 16.46
N MET A 340 -1.84 -8.86 16.88
CA MET A 340 -1.25 -9.27 18.15
C MET A 340 -0.54 -10.63 18.01
N SER A 341 0.43 -10.86 18.87
CA SER A 341 1.08 -12.17 19.04
C SER A 341 0.21 -13.11 19.88
N LEU A 342 0.49 -14.42 19.82
CA LEU A 342 -0.18 -15.41 20.66
C LEU A 342 -0.01 -15.13 22.16
N ASN A 343 1.15 -14.60 22.58
CA ASN A 343 1.38 -14.25 23.98
C ASN A 343 0.51 -13.07 24.42
N GLN A 344 0.42 -12.02 23.59
CA GLN A 344 -0.46 -10.88 23.86
C GLN A 344 -1.93 -11.31 23.91
N ALA A 345 -2.35 -12.19 23.00
CA ALA A 345 -3.71 -12.73 23.01
C ALA A 345 -4.03 -13.48 24.32
N ILE A 346 -3.08 -14.27 24.83
CA ILE A 346 -3.23 -14.95 26.13
C ILE A 346 -3.31 -13.93 27.27
N GLU A 347 -2.37 -12.97 27.30
CA GLU A 347 -2.29 -11.92 28.31
C GLU A 347 -3.64 -11.20 28.49
N ILE A 348 -4.24 -10.74 27.38
CA ILE A 348 -5.53 -10.05 27.34
C ILE A 348 -6.68 -10.85 27.96
N VAL A 349 -6.65 -12.18 27.84
CA VAL A 349 -7.73 -13.04 28.34
C VAL A 349 -7.45 -13.65 29.71
N THR A 350 -6.25 -13.46 30.28
CA THR A 350 -5.85 -14.10 31.53
C THR A 350 -6.72 -13.72 32.73
N LYS A 351 -6.69 -14.57 33.76
CA LYS A 351 -7.39 -14.35 35.03
C LYS A 351 -6.96 -13.08 35.77
N THR A 352 -5.70 -12.67 35.66
CA THR A 352 -5.23 -11.41 36.27
C THR A 352 -6.03 -10.25 35.72
N ASN A 353 -6.12 -10.16 34.39
CA ASN A 353 -6.91 -9.15 33.70
C ASN A 353 -8.41 -9.25 34.00
N GLN A 354 -8.96 -10.46 34.19
CA GLN A 354 -10.36 -10.64 34.63
C GLN A 354 -10.62 -10.00 35.99
N ASN A 355 -9.75 -10.23 36.97
CA ASN A 355 -9.94 -9.73 38.33
C ASN A 355 -10.00 -8.19 38.39
N TYR A 356 -9.32 -7.52 37.45
CA TYR A 356 -9.29 -6.06 37.35
C TYR A 356 -10.16 -5.49 36.23
N ASN A 357 -11.04 -6.31 35.62
CA ASN A 357 -11.88 -5.92 34.47
C ASN A 357 -11.07 -5.32 33.29
N CYS A 358 -9.82 -5.72 33.13
CA CYS A 358 -8.90 -5.35 32.05
C CYS A 358 -8.85 -6.45 30.97
N THR A 359 -10.01 -6.96 30.53
CA THR A 359 -10.07 -7.99 29.47
C THR A 359 -10.65 -7.41 28.18
N SER A 360 -10.28 -8.04 27.07
CA SER A 360 -10.87 -7.73 25.77
C SER A 360 -11.26 -9.01 25.06
N ASN A 361 -12.49 -9.03 24.56
CA ASN A 361 -12.99 -10.18 23.82
C ASN A 361 -12.23 -10.33 22.50
N LEU A 362 -11.73 -11.53 22.24
CA LEU A 362 -11.25 -11.91 20.91
C LEU A 362 -12.41 -12.39 20.03
N SER A 363 -12.32 -12.18 18.73
CA SER A 363 -13.24 -12.72 17.71
C SER A 363 -12.64 -13.92 16.99
N THR A 364 -13.45 -14.70 16.31
CA THR A 364 -12.94 -15.84 15.51
C THR A 364 -12.03 -15.41 14.36
N ILE A 365 -12.22 -14.21 13.80
CA ILE A 365 -11.35 -13.64 12.76
C ILE A 365 -9.95 -13.40 13.32
N GLU A 366 -9.86 -12.85 14.52
CA GLU A 366 -8.56 -12.62 15.18
C GLU A 366 -7.89 -13.93 15.57
N LEU A 367 -8.67 -14.94 15.96
CA LEU A 367 -8.15 -16.28 16.21
C LEU A 367 -7.60 -16.95 14.94
N GLU A 368 -8.24 -16.72 13.80
CA GLU A 368 -7.77 -17.19 12.49
C GLU A 368 -6.46 -16.48 12.10
N PHE A 369 -6.41 -15.16 12.22
CA PHE A 369 -5.19 -14.38 12.01
C PHE A 369 -4.03 -14.85 12.92
N LEU A 370 -4.33 -15.15 14.19
CA LEU A 370 -3.34 -15.72 15.12
C LEU A 370 -2.80 -17.07 14.63
N LEU A 371 -3.66 -17.96 14.13
CA LEU A 371 -3.28 -19.29 13.63
C LEU A 371 -2.45 -19.22 12.34
N GLU A 372 -2.65 -18.17 11.53
CA GLU A 372 -1.83 -17.88 10.35
C GLU A 372 -0.46 -17.32 10.75
N LYS A 373 -0.41 -16.40 11.71
CA LYS A 373 0.83 -15.76 12.17
C LYS A 373 1.70 -16.68 13.02
N THR A 374 1.10 -17.51 13.87
CA THR A 374 1.77 -18.47 14.73
C THR A 374 1.19 -19.86 14.46
N PHE A 375 1.94 -20.71 13.75
CA PHE A 375 1.43 -22.02 13.40
C PHE A 375 1.09 -22.83 14.65
N LEU A 376 -0.04 -23.52 14.61
CA LEU A 376 -0.43 -24.50 15.62
C LEU A 376 0.48 -25.74 15.52
N ASP A 377 1.59 -25.77 16.25
CA ASP A 377 2.61 -26.83 16.24
C ASP A 377 2.90 -27.33 17.67
N ASP A 378 3.88 -28.22 17.85
CA ASP A 378 4.23 -28.77 19.17
C ASP A 378 4.73 -27.70 20.16
N ASN A 379 5.27 -26.59 19.65
CA ASN A 379 5.77 -25.48 20.47
C ASN A 379 4.63 -24.54 20.91
N SER A 380 3.62 -24.34 20.08
CA SER A 380 2.54 -23.37 20.33
C SER A 380 1.24 -24.00 20.87
N VAL A 381 1.03 -25.31 20.74
CA VAL A 381 -0.22 -25.98 21.12
C VAL A 381 -0.57 -25.79 22.61
N ASN A 382 0.42 -25.69 23.49
CA ASN A 382 0.21 -25.39 24.91
C ASN A 382 -0.41 -23.99 25.08
N ASN A 383 0.14 -23.01 24.38
CA ASN A 383 -0.32 -21.62 24.41
C ASN A 383 -1.72 -21.49 23.82
N TYR A 384 -2.01 -22.14 22.69
CA TYR A 384 -3.37 -22.17 22.14
C TYR A 384 -4.39 -22.84 23.05
N ASN A 385 -4.01 -23.91 23.74
CA ASN A 385 -4.90 -24.57 24.70
C ASN A 385 -5.17 -23.68 25.92
N ASN A 386 -4.17 -22.94 26.39
CA ASN A 386 -4.32 -21.96 27.47
C ASN A 386 -5.20 -20.78 27.03
N LEU A 387 -4.98 -20.25 25.83
CA LEU A 387 -5.83 -19.22 25.23
C LEU A 387 -7.29 -19.66 25.20
N ALA A 388 -7.56 -20.87 24.69
CA ALA A 388 -8.92 -21.40 24.64
C ALA A 388 -9.54 -21.63 26.02
N TYR A 389 -8.75 -22.07 27.00
CA TYR A 389 -9.21 -22.18 28.39
C TYR A 389 -9.63 -20.81 28.95
N TYR A 390 -8.80 -19.78 28.81
CA TYR A 390 -9.12 -18.44 29.31
C TYR A 390 -10.31 -17.80 28.57
N LEU A 391 -10.46 -18.04 27.27
CA LEU A 391 -11.66 -17.65 26.53
C LEU A 391 -12.93 -18.29 27.12
N GLU A 392 -12.89 -19.58 27.48
CA GLU A 392 -14.02 -20.25 28.13
C GLU A 392 -14.32 -19.65 29.51
N GLN A 393 -13.30 -19.37 30.32
CA GLN A 393 -13.48 -18.69 31.61
C GLN A 393 -14.07 -17.26 31.45
N ASN A 394 -13.76 -16.58 30.34
CA ASN A 394 -14.36 -15.30 29.95
C ASN A 394 -15.76 -15.40 29.35
N LYS A 395 -16.36 -16.60 29.34
CA LYS A 395 -17.66 -16.88 28.69
C LYS A 395 -17.66 -16.68 27.18
N GLN A 396 -16.48 -16.61 26.55
CA GLN A 396 -16.30 -16.60 25.10
C GLN A 396 -16.30 -18.02 24.54
N TYR A 397 -17.42 -18.72 24.77
CA TYR A 397 -17.52 -20.16 24.51
C TYR A 397 -17.40 -20.49 23.02
N LYS A 398 -17.90 -19.61 22.14
CA LYS A 398 -17.82 -19.78 20.68
C LYS A 398 -16.36 -19.76 20.20
N GLU A 399 -15.60 -18.79 20.65
CA GLU A 399 -14.19 -18.60 20.31
C GLU A 399 -13.31 -19.69 20.93
N SER A 400 -13.59 -20.06 22.18
CA SER A 400 -12.95 -21.21 22.82
C SER A 400 -13.18 -22.50 22.04
N CYS A 401 -14.44 -22.80 21.67
CA CYS A 401 -14.78 -23.97 20.85
C CYS A 401 -14.08 -23.96 19.49
N TYR A 402 -13.98 -22.79 18.84
CA TYR A 402 -13.29 -22.65 17.56
C TYR A 402 -11.83 -23.11 17.66
N LEU A 403 -11.06 -22.60 18.64
CA LEU A 403 -9.68 -23.03 18.85
C LEU A 403 -9.59 -24.50 19.25
N LEU A 404 -10.42 -24.95 20.18
CA LEU A 404 -10.36 -26.33 20.70
C LEU A 404 -10.69 -27.36 19.62
N LYS A 405 -11.59 -27.04 18.70
CA LYS A 405 -11.85 -27.87 17.51
C LYS A 405 -10.59 -27.99 16.64
N LYS A 406 -9.89 -26.89 16.34
CA LYS A 406 -8.64 -26.92 15.56
C LYS A 406 -7.54 -27.71 16.28
N ILE A 407 -7.39 -27.52 17.60
CA ILE A 407 -6.42 -28.24 18.44
C ILE A 407 -6.71 -29.73 18.44
N THR A 408 -7.95 -30.14 18.68
CA THR A 408 -8.32 -31.57 18.78
C THR A 408 -8.29 -32.29 17.44
N GLN A 409 -8.48 -31.57 16.33
CA GLN A 409 -8.28 -32.11 14.97
C GLN A 409 -6.81 -32.40 14.68
N LYS A 410 -5.88 -31.50 15.05
CA LYS A 410 -4.44 -31.67 14.80
C LYS A 410 -3.74 -32.54 15.85
N TYR A 411 -4.14 -32.42 17.11
CA TYR A 411 -3.59 -33.13 18.26
C TYR A 411 -4.67 -33.96 18.98
N PRO A 412 -5.18 -35.03 18.33
CA PRO A 412 -6.31 -35.81 18.86
C PRO A 412 -6.01 -36.53 20.18
N ASN A 413 -4.75 -36.66 20.57
CA ASN A 413 -4.32 -37.29 21.82
C ASN A 413 -4.13 -36.30 22.98
N ARG A 414 -4.39 -35.00 22.76
CA ARG A 414 -4.22 -33.97 23.76
C ARG A 414 -5.39 -33.97 24.76
N ILE A 415 -5.20 -34.69 25.86
CA ILE A 415 -6.21 -34.94 26.91
C ILE A 415 -6.95 -33.67 27.35
N VAL A 416 -6.21 -32.65 27.79
CA VAL A 416 -6.81 -31.43 28.38
C VAL A 416 -7.65 -30.64 27.37
N ALA A 417 -7.28 -30.68 26.08
CA ALA A 417 -8.04 -30.01 25.04
C ALA A 417 -9.45 -30.61 24.88
N TRP A 418 -9.60 -31.93 25.02
CA TRP A 418 -10.91 -32.58 24.96
C TRP A 418 -11.79 -32.25 26.17
N LEU A 419 -11.21 -32.12 27.36
CA LEU A 419 -11.94 -31.67 28.55
C LEU A 419 -12.46 -30.24 28.34
N ASN A 420 -11.58 -29.32 27.97
CA ASN A 420 -11.93 -27.92 27.71
C ASN A 420 -12.97 -27.81 26.58
N TYR A 421 -12.85 -28.65 25.54
CA TYR A 421 -13.80 -28.63 24.42
C TYR A 421 -15.19 -29.08 24.86
N GLY A 422 -15.27 -30.13 25.68
CA GLY A 422 -16.52 -30.58 26.28
C GLY A 422 -17.13 -29.52 27.20
N ASP A 423 -16.33 -28.80 27.98
CA ASP A 423 -16.80 -27.71 28.85
C ASP A 423 -17.37 -26.54 28.02
N ALA A 424 -16.64 -26.07 27.01
CA ALA A 424 -17.10 -24.99 26.14
C ALA A 424 -18.36 -25.36 25.32
N LEU A 425 -18.42 -26.57 24.76
CA LEU A 425 -19.61 -27.07 24.04
C LEU A 425 -20.83 -27.20 24.96
N TRP A 426 -20.62 -27.63 26.20
CA TRP A 426 -21.70 -27.72 27.17
C TRP A 426 -22.31 -26.35 27.45
N MET A 427 -21.47 -25.31 27.58
CA MET A 427 -21.92 -23.94 27.80
C MET A 427 -22.63 -23.33 26.58
N LEU A 428 -22.34 -23.81 25.37
CA LEU A 428 -23.11 -23.49 24.15
C LEU A 428 -24.40 -24.30 23.99
N ALA A 429 -24.77 -25.13 24.97
CA ALA A 429 -25.89 -26.07 24.90
C ALA A 429 -25.77 -27.15 23.80
N GLU A 430 -24.58 -27.36 23.26
CA GLU A 430 -24.25 -28.38 22.26
C GLU A 430 -24.01 -29.76 22.92
N LYS A 431 -25.01 -30.23 23.67
CA LYS A 431 -24.87 -31.35 24.63
C LYS A 431 -24.39 -32.66 23.98
N SER A 432 -24.84 -32.96 22.77
CA SER A 432 -24.40 -34.17 22.03
C SER A 432 -22.90 -34.13 21.73
N TYR A 433 -22.42 -33.00 21.21
CA TYR A 433 -20.99 -32.81 20.93
C TYR A 433 -20.16 -32.77 22.22
N ALA A 434 -20.68 -32.14 23.27
CA ALA A 434 -20.02 -32.11 24.58
C ALA A 434 -19.84 -33.52 25.16
N LYS A 435 -20.88 -34.37 25.10
CA LYS A 435 -20.83 -35.77 25.52
C LYS A 435 -19.75 -36.54 24.75
N ASN A 436 -19.66 -36.37 23.44
CA ASN A 436 -18.63 -37.01 22.62
C ASN A 436 -17.21 -36.56 23.03
N ALA A 437 -17.02 -35.26 23.30
CA ALA A 437 -15.73 -34.73 23.75
C ALA A 437 -15.33 -35.30 25.13
N TYR A 438 -16.27 -35.37 26.08
CA TYR A 438 -16.03 -35.98 27.40
C TYR A 438 -15.73 -37.49 27.32
N GLN A 439 -16.41 -38.22 26.45
CA GLN A 439 -16.10 -39.64 26.20
C GLN A 439 -14.69 -39.80 25.63
N LYS A 440 -14.27 -38.93 24.72
CA LYS A 440 -12.89 -38.94 24.20
C LYS A 440 -11.87 -38.60 25.29
N TYR A 441 -12.13 -37.60 26.13
CA TYR A 441 -11.29 -37.25 27.28
C TYR A 441 -11.12 -38.43 28.25
N THR A 442 -12.22 -39.07 28.67
CA THR A 442 -12.17 -40.22 29.60
C THR A 442 -11.45 -41.43 28.99
N CYS A 443 -11.63 -41.67 27.69
CA CYS A 443 -10.90 -42.70 26.95
C CYS A 443 -9.39 -42.43 26.97
N LEU A 444 -8.95 -41.21 26.67
CA LEU A 444 -7.53 -40.84 26.67
C LEU A 444 -6.91 -40.86 28.07
N MET A 445 -7.65 -40.45 29.12
CA MET A 445 -7.19 -40.56 30.51
C MET A 445 -6.85 -42.02 30.87
N LYS A 446 -7.69 -42.97 30.46
CA LYS A 446 -7.48 -44.41 30.69
C LYS A 446 -6.34 -44.96 29.83
N SER A 447 -6.35 -44.70 28.52
CA SER A 447 -5.39 -45.29 27.59
C SER A 447 -3.96 -44.77 27.77
N GLN A 448 -3.79 -43.55 28.30
CA GLN A 448 -2.48 -42.98 28.61
C GLN A 448 -2.07 -43.18 30.07
N HIS A 449 -2.74 -44.09 30.80
CA HIS A 449 -2.47 -44.42 32.20
C HIS A 449 -2.39 -43.19 33.12
N LYS A 450 -3.24 -42.19 32.88
CA LYS A 450 -3.38 -41.03 33.77
C LYS A 450 -4.24 -41.41 34.97
N ASP A 451 -4.10 -40.64 36.04
CA ASP A 451 -4.88 -40.80 37.26
C ASP A 451 -6.37 -40.50 37.00
N VAL A 452 -7.18 -41.56 36.89
CA VAL A 452 -8.62 -41.46 36.63
C VAL A 452 -9.41 -40.82 37.77
N SER A 453 -8.84 -40.74 38.98
CA SER A 453 -9.47 -40.03 40.11
C SER A 453 -9.51 -38.51 39.90
N LYS A 454 -8.68 -37.98 38.99
CA LYS A 454 -8.67 -36.57 38.59
C LYS A 454 -9.71 -36.21 37.54
N ILE A 455 -10.48 -37.19 37.04
CA ILE A 455 -11.60 -36.91 36.13
C ILE A 455 -12.68 -36.15 36.91
N PRO A 456 -13.04 -34.91 36.54
CA PRO A 456 -14.02 -34.14 37.30
C PRO A 456 -15.39 -34.80 37.29
N GLN A 457 -16.13 -34.75 38.41
CA GLN A 457 -17.45 -35.36 38.54
C GLN A 457 -18.43 -34.94 37.44
N ARG A 458 -18.39 -33.66 37.03
CA ARG A 458 -19.19 -33.11 35.93
C ARG A 458 -19.06 -33.89 34.63
N VAL A 459 -17.91 -34.50 34.36
CA VAL A 459 -17.68 -35.30 33.14
C VAL A 459 -18.56 -36.54 33.17
N TYR A 460 -18.64 -37.23 34.31
CA TYR A 460 -19.49 -38.41 34.46
C TYR A 460 -20.97 -38.06 34.38
N ASP A 461 -21.36 -36.94 34.98
CA ASP A 461 -22.76 -36.51 35.00
C ASP A 461 -23.26 -36.08 33.62
N ARG A 462 -22.38 -35.47 32.81
CA ARG A 462 -22.70 -34.97 31.46
C ARG A 462 -22.58 -36.04 30.36
N VAL A 463 -22.04 -37.21 30.67
CA VAL A 463 -21.94 -38.35 29.74
C VAL A 463 -23.08 -39.35 29.91
N LYS A 464 -23.79 -39.33 31.03
CA LYS A 464 -25.08 -40.03 31.19
C LYS A 464 -26.05 -39.43 30.18
#